data_AF-A0A3M1D6S4-F1
#
_entry.id   AF-A0A3M1D6S4-F1
#
_cell.length_a   1.000
_cell.length_b   1.000
_cell.length_c   1.000
_cell.angle_alpha   90.00
_cell.angle_beta   90.00
_cell.angle_gamma   90.00
#
_symmetry.space_group_name_H-M   'P 1'
#
loop_
_entity.id
_entity.type
_entity.pdbx_description
1 polymer ?
#
loop_
_entity_poly.entity_id
_entity_poly.type
_entity_poly.pdbx_seq_one_letter_code
_entity_poly.pdbx_strand_id
1 'polypeptide(L)'
;MSRKTQCPDGATLESWFDGRADPEKARLIKSHVDACSGCRHRVEWLERIGSLLGRAASLPVPPVDAERVWRAVLSSRRERESLVSWRVMVPVAVAAAALLFFLLWPAGTVSTGVEGSSRAPAVVTDRSGAREQFARVQFVSGEAQGTEWSDNGLVVPVNEVLVVEDGSAVAFWPAKGLRFLAAGPARIVWTGGGRVRVEKGRLLVELAPRAGIGATVSTPSAEIEVTGTRFGVEVDGGTTVEMLEGTVSVRTNSGALLKVPAPECVRAGQGVIEKADCTGMAAQLAGMGGGDDPTVCEAGWLRIETEFEATLVKLDGKVVGQSPLVVSHCPGTARIQALAGRLVASALVRVEAGRLEKRRLVLSLPEQGERTEPSGVAGSHSPRVTPAEDGFTPSRIRHLLARHMFDKAERLIERRLASRPADVEALMLAGDLHRLTGRAKKAVEFYARAERAAGSGIEQEAAAYQRAVLLLRKLGDARSALKILQGLRGRYPAGMLADETAWTIIECRLKLKQYDAAVEDAREYLERFPEGAKTAEVKSVLEKLQGESEGSR
;
A
#
# COMPACT_ATOMS: atom_id res chain seq x y z
N MET A 1 -35.74 27.28 0.28
CA MET A 1 -34.81 27.17 -0.86
C MET A 1 -33.52 27.90 -0.50
N SER A 2 -32.51 27.18 0.00
CA SER A 2 -31.21 27.79 0.35
C SER A 2 -30.44 28.03 -0.95
N ARG A 3 -30.10 29.29 -1.25
CA ARG A 3 -29.24 29.63 -2.39
C ARG A 3 -27.94 28.86 -2.21
N LYS A 4 -27.58 28.02 -3.20
CA LYS A 4 -26.24 27.44 -3.29
C LYS A 4 -25.26 28.61 -3.44
N THR A 5 -24.74 29.13 -2.34
CA THR A 5 -23.59 30.03 -2.35
C THR A 5 -22.47 29.26 -3.06
N GLN A 6 -21.93 29.84 -4.13
CA GLN A 6 -20.77 29.29 -4.83
C GLN A 6 -19.67 29.08 -3.78
N CYS A 7 -19.26 27.82 -3.59
CA CYS A 7 -18.12 27.49 -2.75
C CYS A 7 -16.85 28.02 -3.42
N PRO A 8 -15.88 28.56 -2.66
CA PRO A 8 -14.57 28.87 -3.21
C PRO A 8 -13.95 27.61 -3.82
N ASP A 9 -13.23 27.78 -4.92
CA ASP A 9 -12.49 26.67 -5.52
C ASP A 9 -11.36 26.17 -4.59
N GLY A 10 -10.81 25.00 -4.91
CA GLY A 10 -9.78 24.36 -4.09
C GLY A 10 -8.54 25.24 -3.91
N ALA A 11 -8.08 25.87 -4.98
CA ALA A 11 -6.88 26.70 -4.98
C ALA A 11 -7.04 27.93 -4.07
N THR A 12 -8.22 28.55 -4.08
CA THR A 12 -8.55 29.70 -3.23
C THR A 12 -8.60 29.30 -1.75
N LEU A 13 -9.19 28.14 -1.45
CA LEU A 13 -9.25 27.62 -0.07
C LEU A 13 -7.86 27.23 0.46
N GLU A 14 -7.02 26.63 -0.38
CA GLU A 14 -5.63 26.25 -0.07
C GLU A 14 -4.75 27.49 0.14
N SER A 15 -4.85 28.51 -0.73
CA SER A 15 -4.15 29.79 -0.56
C SER A 15 -4.53 30.48 0.76
N TRP A 16 -5.79 30.43 1.16
CA TRP A 16 -6.23 30.94 2.46
C TRP A 16 -5.67 30.12 3.63
N PHE A 17 -5.72 28.79 3.54
CA PHE A 17 -5.20 27.88 4.56
C PHE A 17 -3.70 28.09 4.81
N ASP A 18 -2.93 28.30 3.74
CA ASP A 18 -1.48 28.55 3.80
C ASP A 18 -1.12 30.00 4.22
N GLY A 19 -2.12 30.86 4.49
CA GLY A 19 -1.89 32.27 4.84
C GLY A 19 -1.45 33.16 3.67
N ARG A 20 -1.64 32.71 2.42
CA ARG A 20 -1.27 33.43 1.19
C ARG A 20 -2.40 34.28 0.61
N ALA A 21 -3.63 34.11 1.08
CA ALA A 21 -4.75 34.95 0.67
C ALA A 21 -4.61 36.38 1.22
N ASP A 22 -4.97 37.39 0.42
CA ASP A 22 -5.01 38.77 0.89
C ASP A 22 -6.00 38.95 2.06
N PRO A 23 -5.81 39.93 2.96
CA PRO A 23 -6.61 40.04 4.18
C PRO A 23 -8.12 40.19 3.95
N GLU A 24 -8.54 40.76 2.82
CA GLU A 24 -9.95 40.93 2.50
C GLU A 24 -10.57 39.60 2.04
N LYS A 25 -9.93 38.90 1.10
CA LYS A 25 -10.34 37.56 0.69
C LYS A 25 -10.30 36.57 1.84
N ALA A 26 -9.32 36.66 2.73
CA ALA A 26 -9.22 35.80 3.88
C ALA A 26 -10.43 35.92 4.82
N ARG A 27 -10.99 37.13 4.99
CA ARG A 27 -12.22 37.35 5.76
C ARG A 27 -13.44 36.75 5.06
N LEU A 28 -13.54 36.89 3.74
CA LEU A 28 -14.65 36.32 2.96
C LEU A 28 -14.63 34.79 2.97
N ILE A 29 -13.45 34.19 2.78
CA ILE A 29 -13.27 32.73 2.79
C ILE A 29 -13.56 32.19 4.19
N LYS A 30 -13.05 32.83 5.25
CA LYS A 30 -13.36 32.44 6.63
C LYS A 30 -14.86 32.48 6.92
N SER A 31 -15.54 33.58 6.57
CA SER A 31 -16.99 33.68 6.74
C SER A 31 -17.76 32.60 5.97
N HIS A 32 -17.28 32.21 4.78
CA HIS A 32 -17.86 31.10 4.02
C HIS A 32 -17.60 29.73 4.68
N VAL A 33 -16.37 29.45 5.11
CA VAL A 33 -15.99 28.20 5.80
C VAL A 33 -16.83 28.01 7.07
N ASP A 34 -17.07 29.09 7.81
CA ASP A 34 -17.92 29.10 9.00
C ASP A 34 -19.38 28.74 8.65
N ALA A 35 -19.88 29.17 7.49
CA ALA A 35 -21.26 28.91 7.06
C ALA A 35 -21.46 27.61 6.25
N CYS A 36 -20.41 27.05 5.64
CA CYS A 36 -20.48 25.94 4.70
C CYS A 36 -19.80 24.67 5.26
N SER A 37 -20.59 23.65 5.59
CA SER A 37 -20.08 22.38 6.14
C SER A 37 -19.10 21.66 5.21
N GLY A 38 -19.28 21.76 3.89
CA GLY A 38 -18.38 21.14 2.91
C GLY A 38 -16.99 21.77 2.90
N CYS A 39 -16.90 23.11 2.92
CA CYS A 39 -15.64 23.82 3.00
C CYS A 39 -14.98 23.61 4.38
N ARG A 40 -15.76 23.60 5.47
CA ARG A 40 -15.26 23.30 6.82
C ARG A 40 -14.58 21.94 6.90
N HIS A 41 -15.23 20.89 6.42
CA HIS A 41 -14.63 19.55 6.42
C HIS A 41 -13.35 19.47 5.57
N ARG A 42 -13.27 20.23 4.46
CA ARG A 42 -12.07 20.30 3.64
C ARG A 42 -10.91 21.00 4.38
N VAL A 43 -11.19 22.07 5.11
CA VAL A 43 -10.19 22.77 5.95
C VAL A 43 -9.71 21.84 7.09
N GLU A 44 -10.62 21.18 7.79
CA GLU A 44 -10.26 20.20 8.84
C GLU A 44 -9.37 19.06 8.30
N TRP A 45 -9.58 18.65 7.05
CA TRP A 45 -8.73 17.65 6.40
C TRP A 45 -7.33 18.20 6.07
N LEU A 46 -7.23 19.43 5.57
CA LEU A 46 -5.95 20.12 5.35
C LEU A 46 -5.18 20.31 6.67
N GLU A 47 -5.86 20.68 7.75
CA GLU A 47 -5.28 20.77 9.11
C GLU A 47 -4.70 19.44 9.58
N ARG A 48 -5.42 18.33 9.37
CA ARG A 48 -4.92 16.99 9.72
C ARG A 48 -3.65 16.65 8.94
N ILE A 49 -3.60 16.93 7.64
CA ILE A 49 -2.40 16.70 6.83
C ILE A 49 -1.25 17.60 7.31
N GLY A 50 -1.49 18.89 7.52
CA GLY A 50 -0.50 19.81 8.06
C GLY A 50 0.07 19.33 9.40
N SER A 51 -0.78 18.81 10.29
CA SER A 51 -0.34 18.24 11.59
C SER A 51 0.50 16.97 11.44
N LEU A 52 0.23 16.14 10.42
CA LEU A 52 1.01 14.93 10.14
C LEU A 52 2.37 15.31 9.57
N LEU A 53 2.42 16.24 8.63
CA LEU A 53 3.66 16.75 8.04
C LEU A 53 4.51 17.49 9.07
N GLY A 54 3.89 18.30 9.95
CA GLY A 54 4.60 18.98 11.04
C GLY A 54 5.24 18.00 12.02
N ARG A 55 4.53 16.91 12.38
CA ARG A 55 5.09 15.82 13.20
C ARG A 55 6.19 15.05 12.47
N ALA A 56 6.06 14.83 11.17
CA ALA A 56 7.09 14.16 10.38
C ALA A 56 8.35 15.04 10.24
N ALA A 57 8.19 16.35 10.10
CA ALA A 57 9.30 17.30 9.99
C ALA A 57 10.06 17.49 11.31
N SER A 58 9.41 17.26 12.46
CA SER A 58 10.06 17.30 13.77
C SER A 58 10.77 15.98 14.15
N LEU A 59 10.57 14.91 13.39
CA LEU A 59 11.37 13.70 13.55
C LEU A 59 12.80 13.99 13.07
N PRO A 60 13.84 13.61 13.83
CA PRO A 60 15.21 13.69 13.34
C PRO A 60 15.30 12.89 12.05
N VAL A 61 15.81 13.51 10.98
CA VAL A 61 16.06 12.81 9.72
C VAL A 61 16.97 11.62 10.08
N PRO A 62 16.48 10.37 9.96
CA PRO A 62 17.30 9.22 10.31
C PRO A 62 18.58 9.31 9.47
N PRO A 63 19.76 9.03 10.04
CA PRO A 63 21.01 9.15 9.32
C PRO A 63 20.90 8.30 8.05
N VAL A 64 20.73 8.97 6.92
CA VAL A 64 20.66 8.30 5.64
C VAL A 64 22.10 7.93 5.34
N ASP A 65 22.41 6.64 5.42
CA ASP A 65 23.64 6.08 4.88
C ASP A 65 23.59 6.27 3.36
N ALA A 66 24.00 7.46 2.92
CA ALA A 66 24.00 7.88 1.52
C ALA A 66 24.78 6.88 0.67
N GLU A 67 25.83 6.28 1.24
CA GLU A 67 26.61 5.22 0.63
C GLU A 67 25.76 3.97 0.35
N ARG A 68 24.96 3.52 1.33
CA ARG A 68 24.05 2.37 1.18
C ARG A 68 22.96 2.64 0.15
N VAL A 69 22.35 3.82 0.18
CA VAL A 69 21.31 4.21 -0.80
C VAL A 69 21.92 4.29 -2.20
N TRP A 70 23.08 4.93 -2.34
CA TRP A 70 23.78 5.05 -3.63
C TRP A 70 24.21 3.68 -4.17
N ARG A 71 24.68 2.79 -3.30
CA ARG A 71 25.06 1.42 -3.65
C ARG A 71 23.85 0.59 -4.09
N ALA A 72 22.68 0.77 -3.46
CA ALA A 72 21.43 0.12 -3.87
C ALA A 72 20.90 0.64 -5.22
N VAL A 73 21.05 1.94 -5.48
CA VAL A 73 20.69 2.56 -6.77
C VAL A 73 21.65 2.13 -7.89
N LEU A 74 22.94 1.99 -7.59
CA LEU A 74 23.94 1.55 -8.56
C LEU A 74 23.89 0.03 -8.83
N SER A 75 23.64 -0.80 -7.81
CA SER A 75 23.54 -2.26 -7.98
C SER A 75 22.30 -2.65 -8.80
N SER A 76 21.17 -1.99 -8.58
CA SER A 76 19.94 -2.19 -9.36
C SER A 76 20.07 -1.76 -10.82
N ARG A 77 21.05 -0.90 -11.15
CA ARG A 77 21.34 -0.51 -12.54
C ARG A 77 22.21 -1.53 -13.28
N ARG A 78 23.07 -2.26 -12.56
CA ARG A 78 24.03 -3.22 -13.16
C ARG A 78 23.39 -4.57 -13.51
N GLU A 79 22.35 -5.00 -12.81
CA GLU A 79 21.67 -6.28 -13.10
C GLU A 79 20.77 -6.27 -14.34
N ARG A 80 20.41 -5.09 -14.87
CA ARG A 80 19.53 -4.97 -16.04
C ARG A 80 20.24 -4.89 -17.39
N GLU A 81 21.56 -4.69 -17.42
CA GLU A 81 22.30 -4.52 -18.68
C GLU A 81 23.11 -5.75 -19.13
N SER A 82 23.25 -6.82 -18.31
CA SER A 82 24.14 -7.95 -18.66
C SER A 82 23.45 -9.27 -19.07
N LEU A 83 22.12 -9.37 -19.03
CA LEU A 83 21.43 -10.66 -19.25
C LEU A 83 20.89 -10.91 -20.67
N VAL A 84 21.10 -10.01 -21.63
CA VAL A 84 20.54 -10.14 -22.99
C VAL A 84 21.54 -10.61 -24.08
N SER A 85 22.86 -10.69 -23.84
CA SER A 85 23.79 -11.14 -24.90
C SER A 85 24.48 -12.50 -24.68
N TRP A 86 24.51 -13.08 -23.47
CA TRP A 86 25.27 -14.32 -23.27
C TRP A 86 24.46 -15.62 -23.47
N ARG A 87 23.14 -15.60 -23.28
CA ARG A 87 22.30 -16.81 -23.37
C ARG A 87 22.07 -17.35 -24.78
N VAL A 88 22.41 -16.60 -25.83
CA VAL A 88 22.29 -17.07 -27.22
C VAL A 88 23.58 -17.73 -27.72
N MET A 89 24.75 -17.41 -27.17
CA MET A 89 26.02 -18.01 -27.63
C MET A 89 26.39 -19.33 -26.93
N VAL A 90 25.96 -19.55 -25.67
CA VAL A 90 26.29 -20.78 -24.94
C VAL A 90 25.67 -22.06 -25.52
N PRO A 91 24.39 -22.11 -25.98
CA PRO A 91 23.82 -23.37 -26.47
C PRO A 91 24.47 -23.87 -27.79
N VAL A 92 25.05 -22.97 -28.60
CA VAL A 92 25.72 -23.35 -29.85
C VAL A 92 27.10 -23.98 -29.56
N ALA A 93 27.84 -23.47 -28.58
CA ALA A 93 29.12 -24.05 -28.18
C ALA A 93 28.96 -25.38 -27.43
N VAL A 94 27.93 -25.52 -26.59
CA VAL A 94 27.67 -26.76 -25.84
C VAL A 94 27.16 -27.88 -26.76
N ALA A 95 26.36 -27.57 -27.79
CA ALA A 95 25.93 -28.57 -28.77
C ALA A 95 27.11 -29.11 -29.62
N ALA A 96 28.06 -28.25 -30.01
CA ALA A 96 29.25 -28.68 -30.75
C ALA A 96 30.21 -29.53 -29.89
N ALA A 97 30.36 -29.18 -28.60
CA ALA A 97 31.18 -29.96 -27.66
C ALA A 97 30.53 -31.32 -27.31
N ALA A 98 29.20 -31.38 -27.16
CA ALA A 98 28.48 -32.61 -26.87
C ALA A 98 28.55 -33.64 -28.02
N LEU A 99 28.54 -33.17 -29.28
CA LEU A 99 28.73 -34.02 -30.46
C LEU A 99 30.14 -34.60 -30.54
N LEU A 100 31.17 -33.82 -30.19
CA LEU A 100 32.56 -34.29 -30.12
C LEU A 100 32.79 -35.26 -28.96
N PHE A 101 32.09 -35.08 -27.85
CA PHE A 101 32.20 -35.95 -26.68
C PHE A 101 31.49 -37.31 -26.88
N PHE A 102 30.38 -37.35 -27.62
CA PHE A 102 29.69 -38.61 -27.95
C PHE A 102 30.41 -39.45 -29.01
N LEU A 103 31.22 -38.84 -29.86
CA LEU A 103 32.00 -39.55 -30.89
C LEU A 103 33.31 -40.16 -30.36
N LEU A 104 33.79 -39.75 -29.18
CA LEU A 104 35.08 -40.16 -28.63
C LEU A 104 34.98 -40.99 -27.34
N TRP A 105 33.79 -41.34 -26.85
CA TRP A 105 33.64 -42.09 -25.61
C TRP A 105 33.82 -43.61 -25.85
N PRO A 106 34.83 -44.26 -25.25
CA PRO A 106 34.98 -45.71 -25.30
C PRO A 106 33.90 -46.37 -24.44
N ALA A 107 33.20 -47.36 -25.00
CA ALA A 107 32.28 -48.20 -24.24
C ALA A 107 33.04 -48.91 -23.11
N GLY A 108 32.69 -48.61 -21.85
CA GLY A 108 33.39 -49.14 -20.69
C GLY A 108 32.54 -49.14 -19.41
N THR A 109 32.00 -50.33 -19.12
CA THR A 109 31.72 -50.93 -17.81
C THR A 109 30.88 -50.18 -16.77
N VAL A 110 29.67 -50.71 -16.58
CA VAL A 110 28.81 -50.54 -15.41
C VAL A 110 29.48 -51.18 -14.18
N SER A 111 29.66 -50.42 -13.10
CA SER A 111 29.92 -50.97 -11.77
C SER A 111 28.71 -50.75 -10.86
N THR A 112 28.08 -51.86 -10.46
CA THR A 112 27.13 -51.91 -9.35
C THR A 112 27.88 -51.84 -8.03
N GLY A 113 27.67 -50.76 -7.26
CA GLY A 113 28.16 -50.60 -5.90
C GLY A 113 27.00 -50.61 -4.91
N VAL A 114 26.89 -51.72 -4.18
CA VAL A 114 25.95 -52.01 -3.09
C VAL A 114 26.53 -51.56 -1.75
N GLU A 115 25.63 -51.20 -0.83
CA GLU A 115 25.75 -51.19 0.64
C GLU A 115 26.47 -50.05 1.39
N GLY A 116 25.77 -49.57 2.44
CA GLY A 116 26.28 -48.63 3.43
C GLY A 116 25.23 -48.21 4.45
N SER A 117 24.57 -49.19 5.07
CA SER A 117 23.65 -49.06 6.20
C SER A 117 24.34 -48.41 7.41
N SER A 118 23.79 -47.30 7.94
CA SER A 118 24.10 -46.80 9.28
C SER A 118 22.81 -46.34 9.96
N ARG A 119 22.31 -47.18 10.88
CA ARG A 119 21.19 -46.90 11.77
C ARG A 119 21.69 -46.11 12.98
N ALA A 120 21.14 -44.92 13.19
CA ALA A 120 21.18 -44.20 14.46
C ALA A 120 19.91 -44.51 15.28
N PRO A 121 19.95 -44.44 16.63
CA PRO A 121 18.91 -44.99 17.49
C PRO A 121 17.62 -44.14 17.44
N ALA A 122 16.50 -44.83 17.26
CA ALA A 122 15.17 -44.25 17.38
C ALA A 122 14.91 -43.87 18.85
N VAL A 123 14.95 -42.56 19.13
CA VAL A 123 14.31 -42.00 20.31
C VAL A 123 12.80 -42.12 20.08
N VAL A 124 12.16 -43.02 20.82
CA VAL A 124 10.71 -43.12 20.92
C VAL A 124 10.23 -41.91 21.71
N THR A 125 9.98 -40.79 21.02
CA THR A 125 9.10 -39.76 21.55
C THR A 125 7.66 -40.23 21.35
N ASP A 126 6.96 -40.38 22.47
CA ASP A 126 5.53 -40.60 22.51
C ASP A 126 4.82 -39.49 21.71
N ARG A 127 4.37 -39.83 20.49
CA ARG A 127 3.65 -38.93 19.57
C ARG A 127 2.13 -39.01 19.76
N SER A 128 1.65 -39.61 20.85
CA SER A 128 0.23 -39.64 21.15
C SER A 128 -0.19 -38.36 21.89
N GLY A 129 -0.58 -37.33 21.13
CA GLY A 129 -1.34 -36.20 21.68
C GLY A 129 -0.74 -34.81 21.53
N ALA A 130 0.26 -34.61 20.67
CA ALA A 130 0.58 -33.26 20.18
C ALA A 130 -0.55 -32.81 19.24
N ARG A 131 -1.72 -32.47 19.81
CA ARG A 131 -2.76 -31.71 19.11
C ARG A 131 -2.05 -30.50 18.54
N GLU A 132 -1.97 -30.41 17.21
CA GLU A 132 -1.41 -29.25 16.54
C GLU A 132 -2.10 -28.01 17.12
N GLN A 133 -1.32 -27.20 17.82
CA GLN A 133 -1.82 -26.00 18.47
C GLN A 133 -1.84 -24.94 17.37
N PHE A 134 -3.01 -24.70 16.79
CA PHE A 134 -3.25 -23.59 15.89
C PHE A 134 -4.17 -22.59 16.58
N ALA A 135 -3.93 -21.29 16.40
CA ALA A 135 -4.85 -20.27 16.89
C ALA A 135 -5.82 -19.87 15.78
N ARG A 136 -7.12 -19.82 16.09
CA ARG A 136 -8.15 -19.50 15.09
C ARG A 136 -8.16 -18.00 14.81
N VAL A 137 -8.05 -17.63 13.54
CA VAL A 137 -8.12 -16.22 13.12
C VAL A 137 -9.58 -15.80 13.04
N GLN A 138 -9.92 -14.75 13.78
CA GLN A 138 -11.23 -14.10 13.77
C GLN A 138 -11.36 -13.18 12.57
N PHE A 139 -10.36 -12.34 12.30
CA PHE A 139 -10.36 -11.54 11.10
C PHE A 139 -8.95 -11.14 10.65
N VAL A 140 -8.82 -10.87 9.36
CA VAL A 140 -7.67 -10.23 8.71
C VAL A 140 -8.18 -9.09 7.85
N SER A 141 -7.84 -7.86 8.21
CA SER A 141 -8.05 -6.65 7.41
C SER A 141 -6.74 -6.30 6.73
N GLY A 142 -6.73 -6.10 5.42
CA GLY A 142 -5.51 -5.79 4.65
C GLY A 142 -4.64 -7.02 4.34
N GLU A 143 -3.32 -6.86 4.38
CA GLU A 143 -2.33 -7.89 4.08
C GLU A 143 -1.61 -8.39 5.35
N ALA A 144 -1.55 -9.71 5.51
CA ALA A 144 -0.80 -10.36 6.58
C ALA A 144 -0.13 -11.64 6.06
N GLN A 145 1.11 -11.88 6.48
CA GLN A 145 1.90 -13.08 6.18
C GLN A 145 2.02 -13.96 7.43
N GLY A 146 2.14 -15.28 7.26
CA GLY A 146 2.18 -16.23 8.39
C GLY A 146 0.79 -16.64 8.91
N THR A 147 -0.25 -16.46 8.08
CA THR A 147 -1.55 -17.11 8.28
C THR A 147 -1.74 -18.20 7.24
N GLU A 148 -2.32 -19.32 7.64
CA GLU A 148 -2.54 -20.49 6.77
C GLU A 148 -4.00 -20.92 6.77
N TRP A 149 -4.49 -21.41 5.64
CA TRP A 149 -5.82 -22.04 5.58
C TRP A 149 -5.69 -23.50 5.98
N SER A 150 -6.42 -23.90 7.01
CA SER A 150 -6.61 -25.29 7.43
C SER A 150 -8.04 -25.76 7.15
N ASP A 151 -8.32 -27.05 7.36
CA ASP A 151 -9.69 -27.59 7.33
C ASP A 151 -10.63 -26.91 8.36
N ASN A 152 -10.04 -26.30 9.39
CA ASN A 152 -10.74 -25.57 10.45
C ASN A 152 -10.70 -24.04 10.25
N GLY A 153 -10.39 -23.59 9.03
CA GLY A 153 -10.33 -22.19 8.63
C GLY A 153 -8.95 -21.55 8.72
N LEU A 154 -8.94 -20.22 8.73
CA LEU A 154 -7.71 -19.44 8.76
C LEU A 154 -7.07 -19.51 10.16
N VAL A 155 -5.81 -19.89 10.21
CA VAL A 155 -5.07 -20.11 11.45
C VAL A 155 -3.74 -19.37 11.47
N VAL A 156 -3.23 -19.13 12.69
CA VAL A 156 -1.84 -18.73 12.94
C VAL A 156 -1.10 -19.95 13.50
N PRO A 157 -0.06 -20.47 12.83
CA PRO A 157 0.76 -21.55 13.35
C PRO A 157 1.57 -21.14 14.60
N VAL A 158 1.78 -22.07 15.53
CA VAL A 158 2.69 -21.86 16.67
C VAL A 158 4.13 -21.70 16.17
N ASN A 159 4.86 -20.78 16.78
CA ASN A 159 6.27 -20.46 16.53
C ASN A 159 6.57 -19.93 15.12
N GLU A 160 5.55 -19.53 14.37
CA GLU A 160 5.73 -18.81 13.12
C GLU A 160 5.58 -17.30 13.30
N VAL A 161 6.28 -16.55 12.45
CA VAL A 161 6.25 -15.09 12.45
C VAL A 161 5.03 -14.63 11.66
N LEU A 162 4.08 -14.01 12.37
CA LEU A 162 2.97 -13.28 11.77
C LEU A 162 3.41 -11.84 11.51
N VAL A 163 3.47 -11.48 10.22
CA VAL A 163 3.79 -10.12 9.76
C VAL A 163 2.49 -9.44 9.35
N VAL A 164 2.18 -8.30 9.97
CA VAL A 164 1.01 -7.49 9.66
C VAL A 164 1.49 -6.21 9.00
N GLU A 165 1.09 -5.97 7.75
CA GLU A 165 1.53 -4.80 6.97
C GLU A 165 0.85 -3.52 7.45
N ASP A 166 1.40 -2.36 7.09
CA ASP A 166 0.81 -1.07 7.44
C ASP A 166 -0.66 -0.96 6.97
N GLY A 167 -1.52 -0.36 7.81
CA GLY A 167 -2.97 -0.31 7.59
C GLY A 167 -3.71 -1.65 7.73
N SER A 168 -3.02 -2.75 8.06
CA SER A 168 -3.61 -4.08 8.21
C SER A 168 -3.80 -4.45 9.68
N ALA A 169 -4.69 -5.42 9.96
CA ALA A 169 -4.93 -5.92 11.31
C ALA A 169 -5.34 -7.39 11.29
N VAL A 170 -4.89 -8.14 12.29
CA VAL A 170 -5.21 -9.57 12.47
C VAL A 170 -5.64 -9.81 13.89
N ALA A 171 -6.84 -10.37 14.09
CA ALA A 171 -7.25 -10.89 15.40
C ALA A 171 -7.36 -12.41 15.39
N PHE A 172 -6.91 -13.04 16.47
CA PHE A 172 -6.94 -14.47 16.63
C PHE A 172 -7.15 -14.90 18.09
N TRP A 173 -7.67 -16.11 18.26
CA TRP A 173 -8.06 -16.71 19.53
C TRP A 173 -7.19 -17.94 19.80
N PRO A 174 -6.12 -17.81 20.60
CA PRO A 174 -5.31 -18.97 21.02
C PRO A 174 -6.06 -19.90 21.98
N ALA A 175 -7.04 -19.38 22.73
CA ALA A 175 -7.87 -20.15 23.65
C ALA A 175 -9.20 -19.44 23.93
N LYS A 176 -10.17 -20.16 24.49
CA LYS A 176 -11.47 -19.58 24.87
C LYS A 176 -11.28 -18.44 25.87
N GLY A 177 -11.83 -17.27 25.52
CA GLY A 177 -11.73 -16.08 26.36
C GLY A 177 -10.38 -15.36 26.31
N LEU A 178 -9.42 -15.78 25.48
CA LEU A 178 -8.18 -15.02 25.22
C LEU A 178 -8.14 -14.62 23.75
N ARG A 179 -8.06 -13.32 23.49
CA ARG A 179 -7.97 -12.74 22.16
C ARG A 179 -6.71 -11.88 22.04
N PHE A 180 -6.04 -12.02 20.91
CA PHE A 180 -4.96 -11.16 20.47
C PHE A 180 -5.39 -10.42 19.21
N LEU A 181 -5.13 -9.11 19.16
CA LEU A 181 -5.36 -8.27 17.99
C LEU A 181 -4.08 -7.50 17.66
N ALA A 182 -3.41 -7.87 16.57
CA ALA A 182 -2.23 -7.20 16.07
C ALA A 182 -2.61 -6.20 14.97
N ALA A 183 -2.05 -5.00 15.03
CA ALA A 183 -2.23 -3.98 13.99
C ALA A 183 -0.88 -3.57 13.41
N GLY A 184 -0.81 -3.53 12.08
CA GLY A 184 0.41 -3.28 11.36
C GLY A 184 0.84 -1.82 11.35
N PRO A 185 2.14 -1.55 11.12
CA PRO A 185 3.18 -2.55 10.87
C PRO A 185 3.59 -3.32 12.13
N ALA A 186 3.49 -4.65 12.12
CA ALA A 186 3.79 -5.50 13.27
C ALA A 186 4.45 -6.84 12.89
N ARG A 187 5.29 -7.33 13.80
CA ARG A 187 5.89 -8.68 13.76
C ARG A 187 5.66 -9.35 15.11
N ILE A 188 4.88 -10.42 15.09
CA ILE A 188 4.53 -11.17 16.29
C ILE A 188 4.76 -12.67 16.09
N VAL A 189 5.10 -13.37 17.15
CA VAL A 189 5.27 -14.83 17.17
C VAL A 189 4.38 -15.39 18.27
N TRP A 190 3.38 -16.17 17.90
CA TRP A 190 2.57 -16.88 18.90
C TRP A 190 3.30 -18.16 19.32
N THR A 191 3.61 -18.31 20.61
CA THR A 191 4.44 -19.41 21.11
C THR A 191 3.64 -20.53 21.79
N GLY A 192 2.31 -20.49 21.68
CA GLY A 192 1.40 -21.47 22.30
C GLY A 192 0.98 -21.11 23.72
N GLY A 193 -0.02 -21.81 24.26
CA GLY A 193 -0.41 -21.73 25.69
C GLY A 193 -0.73 -20.31 26.22
N GLY A 194 -1.32 -19.44 25.40
CA GLY A 194 -1.61 -18.05 25.75
C GLY A 194 -0.40 -17.11 25.78
N ARG A 195 0.75 -17.54 25.25
CA ARG A 195 1.97 -16.75 25.16
C ARG A 195 2.17 -16.18 23.77
N VAL A 196 2.53 -14.91 23.68
CA VAL A 196 2.81 -14.23 22.43
C VAL A 196 4.05 -13.37 22.59
N ARG A 197 4.91 -13.37 21.57
CA ARG A 197 6.07 -12.49 21.48
C ARG A 197 5.80 -11.39 20.48
N VAL A 198 5.99 -10.13 20.87
CA VAL A 198 5.88 -8.96 19.99
C VAL A 198 7.28 -8.44 19.71
N GLU A 199 7.78 -8.63 18.49
CA GLU A 199 9.10 -8.13 18.09
C GLU A 199 9.04 -6.64 17.73
N LYS A 200 7.93 -6.23 17.10
CA LYS A 200 7.68 -4.86 16.64
C LYS A 200 6.18 -4.63 16.47
N GLY A 201 5.73 -3.38 16.66
CA GLY A 201 4.38 -2.95 16.32
C GLY A 201 3.43 -2.99 17.50
N ARG A 202 2.13 -3.15 17.21
CA ARG A 202 1.06 -2.96 18.19
C ARG A 202 0.24 -4.23 18.38
N LEU A 203 -0.04 -4.54 19.64
CA LEU A 203 -0.85 -5.69 20.04
C LEU A 203 -1.85 -5.27 21.12
N LEU A 204 -3.13 -5.55 20.91
CA LEU A 204 -4.14 -5.53 21.95
C LEU A 204 -4.37 -6.95 22.47
N VAL A 205 -4.44 -7.09 23.79
CA VAL A 205 -4.76 -8.34 24.49
C VAL A 205 -6.08 -8.16 25.22
N GLU A 206 -7.00 -9.10 25.02
CA GLU A 206 -8.26 -9.16 25.75
C GLU A 206 -8.39 -10.54 26.41
N LEU A 207 -8.47 -10.56 27.74
CA LEU A 207 -8.68 -11.78 28.52
C LEU A 207 -10.00 -11.67 29.29
N ALA A 208 -10.93 -12.57 28.98
CA ALA A 208 -12.21 -12.67 29.66
C ALA A 208 -12.03 -12.99 31.15
N PRO A 209 -12.86 -12.41 32.03
CA PRO A 209 -12.86 -12.75 33.45
C PRO A 209 -13.01 -14.26 33.65
N ARG A 210 -12.22 -14.85 34.54
CA ARG A 210 -12.28 -16.29 34.90
C ARG A 210 -11.95 -17.27 33.76
N ALA A 211 -11.24 -16.83 32.72
CA ALA A 211 -10.78 -17.76 31.68
C ALA A 211 -9.91 -18.90 32.24
N GLY A 212 -9.32 -18.74 33.43
CA GLY A 212 -8.48 -19.76 34.08
C GLY A 212 -7.16 -20.00 33.35
N ILE A 213 -6.86 -19.17 32.35
CA ILE A 213 -5.70 -19.26 31.47
C ILE A 213 -4.87 -18.01 31.72
N GLY A 214 -3.61 -18.20 32.09
CA GLY A 214 -2.64 -17.11 32.11
C GLY A 214 -2.28 -16.71 30.68
N ALA A 215 -2.13 -15.42 30.43
CA ALA A 215 -1.54 -14.93 29.19
C ALA A 215 -0.23 -14.21 29.50
N THR A 216 0.74 -14.34 28.60
CA THR A 216 2.04 -13.68 28.73
C THR A 216 2.41 -13.04 27.41
N VAL A 217 2.73 -11.74 27.45
CA VAL A 217 3.28 -11.02 26.30
C VAL A 217 4.77 -10.81 26.53
N SER A 218 5.61 -11.34 25.67
CA SER A 218 7.06 -11.09 25.69
C SER A 218 7.42 -10.07 24.63
N THR A 219 8.24 -9.09 24.97
CA THR A 219 8.81 -8.11 24.05
C THR A 219 10.33 -8.14 24.18
N PRO A 220 11.10 -7.41 23.33
CA PRO A 220 12.54 -7.30 23.50
C PRO A 220 12.97 -6.71 24.87
N SER A 221 12.12 -5.90 25.50
CA SER A 221 12.46 -5.15 26.72
C SER A 221 11.77 -5.65 27.98
N ALA A 222 10.66 -6.40 27.86
CA ALA A 222 9.85 -6.81 28.99
C ALA A 222 9.07 -8.11 28.77
N GLU A 223 8.64 -8.70 29.87
CA GLU A 223 7.65 -9.76 29.97
C GLU A 223 6.44 -9.22 30.74
N ILE A 224 5.25 -9.30 30.15
CA ILE A 224 4.00 -8.83 30.72
C ILE A 224 3.12 -10.04 31.05
N GLU A 225 2.84 -10.23 32.33
CA GLU A 225 1.95 -11.28 32.83
C GLU A 225 0.54 -10.74 33.07
N VAL A 226 -0.44 -11.44 32.50
CA VAL A 226 -1.85 -11.02 32.44
C VAL A 226 -2.67 -11.75 33.49
N THR A 227 -3.28 -11.00 34.40
CA THR A 227 -4.15 -11.53 35.47
C THR A 227 -5.62 -11.13 35.29
N GLY A 228 -6.13 -11.17 34.05
CA GLY A 228 -7.56 -10.97 33.70
C GLY A 228 -7.94 -9.55 33.26
N THR A 229 -7.48 -9.11 32.09
CA THR A 229 -7.48 -7.68 31.71
C THR A 229 -7.63 -7.39 30.22
N ARG A 230 -7.81 -6.10 29.88
CA ARG A 230 -7.68 -5.53 28.54
C ARG A 230 -6.57 -4.49 28.53
N PHE A 231 -5.58 -4.65 27.66
CA PHE A 231 -4.43 -3.74 27.57
C PHE A 231 -3.77 -3.79 26.19
N GLY A 232 -3.12 -2.70 25.83
CA GLY A 232 -2.33 -2.57 24.62
C GLY A 232 -0.84 -2.63 24.90
N VAL A 233 -0.07 -3.17 23.95
CA VAL A 233 1.39 -3.21 23.94
C VAL A 233 1.90 -2.63 22.62
N GLU A 234 2.79 -1.65 22.70
CA GLU A 234 3.51 -1.07 21.56
C GLU A 234 5.00 -1.34 21.70
N VAL A 235 5.62 -1.84 20.62
CA VAL A 235 7.06 -2.07 20.55
C VAL A 235 7.68 -1.19 19.46
N ASP A 236 8.29 -0.10 19.90
CA ASP A 236 9.05 0.86 19.08
C ASP A 236 10.26 1.41 19.85
N GLY A 237 11.42 0.75 19.71
CA GLY A 237 12.64 1.07 20.46
C GLY A 237 12.56 0.84 21.99
N GLY A 238 11.39 0.46 22.49
CA GLY A 238 11.08 0.12 23.88
C GLY A 238 9.70 -0.54 23.92
N THR A 239 9.18 -0.84 25.12
CA THR A 239 7.84 -1.44 25.27
C THR A 239 6.93 -0.52 26.04
N THR A 240 5.91 0.01 25.37
CA THR A 240 4.86 0.79 26.03
C THR A 240 3.69 -0.13 26.32
N VAL A 241 3.18 -0.09 27.55
CA VAL A 241 2.00 -0.83 28.00
C VAL A 241 0.94 0.18 28.41
N GLU A 242 -0.24 0.09 27.79
CA GLU A 242 -1.39 0.96 28.06
C GLU A 242 -2.56 0.12 28.60
N MET A 243 -2.96 0.39 29.83
CA MET A 243 -4.01 -0.33 30.51
C MET A 243 -5.39 0.28 30.24
N LEU A 244 -6.33 -0.54 29.75
CA LEU A 244 -7.75 -0.15 29.63
C LEU A 244 -8.55 -0.64 30.83
N GLU A 245 -8.36 -1.88 31.23
CA GLU A 245 -9.13 -2.53 32.30
C GLU A 245 -8.24 -3.47 33.13
N GLY A 246 -8.39 -3.44 34.46
CA GLY A 246 -7.75 -4.35 35.41
C GLY A 246 -6.29 -4.02 35.74
N THR A 247 -5.43 -5.04 35.91
CA THR A 247 -4.01 -4.88 36.27
C THR A 247 -3.11 -5.91 35.58
N VAL A 248 -1.93 -5.50 35.11
CA VAL A 248 -0.87 -6.40 34.62
C VAL A 248 0.39 -6.28 35.45
N SER A 249 1.23 -7.31 35.41
CA SER A 249 2.58 -7.25 35.98
C SER A 249 3.60 -7.15 34.85
N VAL A 250 4.39 -6.08 34.82
CA VAL A 250 5.44 -5.83 33.83
C VAL A 250 6.78 -6.11 34.48
N ARG A 251 7.53 -7.06 33.93
CA ARG A 251 8.89 -7.41 34.35
C ARG A 251 9.88 -7.08 33.24
N THR A 252 10.87 -6.23 33.50
CA THR A 252 11.95 -5.98 32.54
C THR A 252 12.99 -7.10 32.55
N ASN A 253 13.85 -7.14 31.53
CA ASN A 253 14.96 -8.09 31.47
C ASN A 253 15.99 -7.94 32.61
N SER A 254 16.04 -6.78 33.28
CA SER A 254 16.89 -6.58 34.48
C SER A 254 16.27 -7.15 35.75
N GLY A 255 15.02 -7.62 35.68
CA GLY A 255 14.25 -8.12 36.82
C GLY A 255 13.38 -7.08 37.52
N ALA A 256 13.42 -5.80 37.12
CA ALA A 256 12.51 -4.79 37.68
C ALA A 256 11.05 -5.18 37.39
N LEU A 257 10.23 -5.22 38.43
CA LEU A 257 8.83 -5.67 38.38
C LEU A 257 7.91 -4.54 38.85
N LEU A 258 6.93 -4.16 38.03
CA LEU A 258 5.91 -3.16 38.36
C LEU A 258 4.52 -3.71 38.05
N LYS A 259 3.58 -3.52 38.97
CA LYS A 259 2.15 -3.74 38.71
C LYS A 259 1.55 -2.46 38.17
N VAL A 260 0.86 -2.57 37.04
CA VAL A 260 0.29 -1.42 36.32
C VAL A 260 -1.23 -1.55 36.32
N PRO A 261 -1.96 -0.76 37.13
CA PRO A 261 -3.42 -0.75 37.12
C PRO A 261 -3.96 0.10 35.95
N ALA A 262 -5.21 -0.14 35.55
CA ALA A 262 -5.90 0.78 34.64
C ALA A 262 -6.34 2.07 35.37
N PRO A 263 -6.34 3.24 34.71
CA PRO A 263 -5.95 3.50 33.31
C PRO A 263 -4.50 4.02 33.19
N GLU A 264 -3.51 3.32 33.73
CA GLU A 264 -2.11 3.76 33.67
C GLU A 264 -1.37 3.28 32.43
N CYS A 265 -0.34 4.05 32.08
CA CYS A 265 0.58 3.76 31.00
C CYS A 265 2.02 3.77 31.50
N VAL A 266 2.80 2.78 31.08
CA VAL A 266 4.21 2.68 31.44
C VAL A 266 5.04 2.36 30.22
N ARG A 267 6.31 2.78 30.25
CA ARG A 267 7.32 2.41 29.28
C ARG A 267 8.40 1.58 29.96
N ALA A 268 8.64 0.40 29.43
CA ALA A 268 9.71 -0.49 29.82
C ALA A 268 10.88 -0.40 28.82
N GLY A 269 12.04 0.02 29.31
CA GLY A 269 13.28 0.20 28.54
C GLY A 269 14.39 -0.77 28.98
N GLN A 270 15.65 -0.34 28.87
CA GLN A 270 16.85 -1.10 29.28
C GLN A 270 16.94 -1.23 30.82
N GLY A 271 15.99 -1.97 31.42
CA GLY A 271 15.98 -2.30 32.83
C GLY A 271 15.30 -1.29 33.76
N VAL A 272 14.66 -0.26 33.21
CA VAL A 272 13.85 0.71 33.95
C VAL A 272 12.41 0.64 33.44
N ILE A 273 11.46 0.80 34.36
CA ILE A 273 10.04 1.00 34.07
C ILE A 273 9.68 2.41 34.53
N GLU A 274 9.23 3.25 33.60
CA GLU A 274 8.84 4.63 33.87
C GLU A 274 7.38 4.86 33.50
N LYS A 275 6.75 5.85 34.14
CA LYS A 275 5.40 6.27 33.77
C LYS A 275 5.45 6.94 32.39
N ALA A 276 4.48 6.63 31.55
CA ALA A 276 4.35 7.19 30.21
C ALA A 276 2.98 7.86 30.02
N ASP A 277 2.89 8.74 29.03
CA ASP A 277 1.62 9.28 28.59
C ASP A 277 0.87 8.23 27.78
N CYS A 278 -0.44 8.11 28.04
CA CYS A 278 -1.30 7.22 27.27
C CYS A 278 -1.54 7.79 25.87
N THR A 279 -1.24 6.99 24.85
CA THR A 279 -1.37 7.39 23.45
C THR A 279 -2.79 7.17 22.91
N GLY A 280 -3.66 6.49 23.67
CA GLY A 280 -4.98 6.06 23.21
C GLY A 280 -4.92 4.87 22.25
N MET A 281 -3.75 4.25 22.07
CA MET A 281 -3.56 3.11 21.18
C MET A 281 -4.46 1.96 21.56
N ALA A 282 -4.50 1.58 22.85
CA ALA A 282 -5.30 0.44 23.28
C ALA A 282 -6.79 0.67 22.99
N ALA A 283 -7.30 1.88 23.22
CA ALA A 283 -8.69 2.25 22.93
C ALA A 283 -8.96 2.26 21.40
N GLN A 284 -8.02 2.76 20.61
CA GLN A 284 -8.10 2.71 19.14
C GLN A 284 -8.19 1.26 18.64
N LEU A 285 -7.31 0.37 19.12
CA LEU A 285 -7.31 -1.04 18.75
C LEU A 285 -8.57 -1.76 19.24
N ALA A 286 -9.08 -1.44 20.43
CA ALA A 286 -10.32 -2.02 20.94
C ALA A 286 -11.55 -1.66 20.09
N GLY A 287 -11.50 -0.52 19.38
CA GLY A 287 -12.49 -0.15 18.36
C GLY A 287 -12.32 -0.89 17.03
N MET A 288 -11.19 -1.59 16.82
CA MET A 288 -10.89 -2.36 15.63
C MET A 288 -11.22 -3.84 15.85
N GLY A 289 -11.77 -4.48 14.83
CA GLY A 289 -12.05 -5.91 14.87
C GLY A 289 -13.40 -6.27 15.46
N GLY A 290 -14.41 -6.26 14.59
CA GLY A 290 -15.69 -6.90 14.83
C GLY A 290 -15.72 -8.29 14.20
N GLY A 291 -16.46 -9.21 14.81
CA GLY A 291 -16.63 -10.59 14.37
C GLY A 291 -17.12 -11.43 15.55
N ASP A 292 -17.71 -12.58 15.27
CA ASP A 292 -18.09 -13.50 16.35
C ASP A 292 -16.83 -14.18 16.90
N ASP A 293 -16.86 -14.56 18.19
CA ASP A 293 -15.81 -15.40 18.78
C ASP A 293 -15.94 -16.81 18.16
N PRO A 294 -14.95 -17.28 17.37
CA PRO A 294 -15.00 -18.58 16.70
C PRO A 294 -14.88 -19.76 17.68
N THR A 295 -14.76 -19.51 18.99
CA THR A 295 -14.84 -20.51 20.05
C THR A 295 -16.27 -20.68 20.60
N VAL A 296 -17.18 -19.75 20.30
CA VAL A 296 -18.59 -19.80 20.73
C VAL A 296 -19.46 -20.60 19.75
N CYS A 297 -19.12 -20.61 18.47
CA CYS A 297 -19.83 -21.35 17.42
C CYS A 297 -18.84 -21.95 16.40
N GLU A 298 -19.26 -22.96 15.65
CA GLU A 298 -18.52 -23.44 14.47
C GLU A 298 -18.60 -22.40 13.35
N ALA A 299 -17.75 -21.37 13.44
CA ALA A 299 -17.79 -20.24 12.53
C ALA A 299 -17.57 -20.67 11.05
N GLY A 300 -18.20 -19.94 10.14
CA GLY A 300 -17.74 -19.82 8.75
C GLY A 300 -16.89 -18.57 8.57
N TRP A 301 -16.31 -18.40 7.40
CA TRP A 301 -15.49 -17.23 7.05
C TRP A 301 -16.06 -16.51 5.84
N LEU A 302 -16.04 -15.18 5.91
CA LEU A 302 -16.40 -14.29 4.81
C LEU A 302 -15.13 -13.59 4.33
N ARG A 303 -14.75 -13.79 3.06
CA ARG A 303 -13.77 -12.96 2.38
C ARG A 303 -14.49 -11.91 1.55
N ILE A 304 -14.35 -10.66 1.98
CA ILE A 304 -15.02 -9.49 1.44
C ILE A 304 -13.98 -8.66 0.70
N GLU A 305 -14.18 -8.55 -0.61
CA GLU A 305 -13.39 -7.71 -1.49
C GLU A 305 -14.28 -6.60 -2.05
N THR A 306 -13.71 -5.41 -2.22
CA THR A 306 -14.40 -4.29 -2.88
C THR A 306 -13.52 -3.81 -4.02
N GLU A 307 -14.04 -2.91 -4.85
CA GLU A 307 -13.24 -2.31 -5.94
C GLU A 307 -12.27 -1.22 -5.47
N PHE A 308 -12.43 -0.73 -4.24
CA PHE A 308 -11.55 0.26 -3.62
C PHE A 308 -10.87 -0.35 -2.39
N GLU A 309 -9.55 -0.28 -2.32
CA GLU A 309 -8.82 -0.68 -1.11
C GLU A 309 -9.22 0.20 0.08
N ALA A 310 -9.09 -0.34 1.29
CA ALA A 310 -9.44 0.33 2.55
C ALA A 310 -10.92 0.75 2.67
N THR A 311 -11.84 0.09 1.96
CA THR A 311 -13.28 0.37 2.09
C THR A 311 -13.77 -0.10 3.45
N LEU A 312 -14.46 0.74 4.22
CA LEU A 312 -15.00 0.35 5.52
C LEU A 312 -16.09 -0.71 5.35
N VAL A 313 -15.93 -1.86 6.00
CA VAL A 313 -16.88 -2.98 5.94
C VAL A 313 -17.66 -3.06 7.25
N LYS A 314 -18.98 -3.17 7.13
CA LYS A 314 -19.90 -3.49 8.22
C LYS A 314 -20.50 -4.87 8.03
N LEU A 315 -20.63 -5.61 9.12
CA LEU A 315 -21.34 -6.88 9.20
C LEU A 315 -22.45 -6.73 10.24
N ASP A 316 -23.70 -6.94 9.83
CA ASP A 316 -24.90 -6.73 10.65
C ASP A 316 -24.92 -5.37 11.35
N GLY A 317 -24.52 -4.34 10.61
CA GLY A 317 -24.49 -2.94 11.06
C GLY A 317 -23.26 -2.56 11.89
N LYS A 318 -22.44 -3.52 12.34
CA LYS A 318 -21.21 -3.27 13.11
C LYS A 318 -20.01 -3.15 12.19
N VAL A 319 -19.13 -2.17 12.43
CA VAL A 319 -17.87 -2.04 11.68
C VAL A 319 -16.96 -3.20 12.06
N VAL A 320 -16.52 -3.97 11.06
CA VAL A 320 -15.68 -5.16 11.27
C VAL A 320 -14.23 -4.95 10.81
N GLY A 321 -13.99 -4.07 9.85
CA GLY A 321 -12.66 -3.78 9.33
C GLY A 321 -12.70 -3.04 8.00
N GLN A 322 -11.61 -3.11 7.24
CA GLN A 322 -11.50 -2.53 5.90
C GLN A 322 -11.19 -3.59 4.84
N SER A 323 -11.64 -3.40 3.60
CA SER A 323 -11.34 -4.32 2.50
C SER A 323 -9.88 -4.22 2.02
N PRO A 324 -9.25 -5.32 1.57
CA PRO A 324 -9.75 -6.69 1.61
C PRO A 324 -9.87 -7.20 3.06
N LEU A 325 -10.98 -7.87 3.37
CA LEU A 325 -11.29 -8.34 4.72
C LEU A 325 -11.61 -9.84 4.69
N VAL A 326 -11.02 -10.62 5.59
CA VAL A 326 -11.49 -11.95 5.95
C VAL A 326 -12.03 -11.87 7.36
N VAL A 327 -13.26 -12.31 7.63
CA VAL A 327 -13.87 -12.26 8.97
C VAL A 327 -14.66 -13.52 9.26
N SER A 328 -14.57 -14.03 10.49
CA SER A 328 -15.35 -15.15 10.99
C SER A 328 -16.74 -14.70 11.43
N HIS A 329 -17.74 -15.51 11.15
CA HIS A 329 -19.13 -15.24 11.52
C HIS A 329 -19.84 -16.55 11.84
N CYS A 330 -20.76 -16.55 12.81
CA CYS A 330 -21.55 -17.73 13.10
C CYS A 330 -22.40 -18.13 11.88
N PRO A 331 -22.70 -19.43 11.69
CA PRO A 331 -23.54 -19.87 10.59
C PRO A 331 -24.91 -19.20 10.61
N GLY A 332 -25.38 -18.75 9.45
CA GLY A 332 -26.61 -17.98 9.33
C GLY A 332 -26.60 -17.00 8.16
N THR A 333 -27.57 -16.09 8.12
CA THR A 333 -27.60 -15.01 7.13
C THR A 333 -27.01 -13.76 7.75
N ALA A 334 -25.96 -13.21 7.13
CA ALA A 334 -25.30 -11.98 7.54
C ALA A 334 -25.53 -10.87 6.49
N ARG A 335 -25.72 -9.64 6.94
CA ARG A 335 -25.80 -8.45 6.10
C ARG A 335 -24.45 -7.77 6.04
N ILE A 336 -23.85 -7.75 4.86
CA ILE A 336 -22.59 -7.05 4.59
C ILE A 336 -22.90 -5.69 4.00
N GLN A 337 -22.24 -4.64 4.49
CA GLN A 337 -22.23 -3.32 3.85
C GLN A 337 -20.79 -2.85 3.67
N ALA A 338 -20.50 -2.22 2.54
CA ALA A 338 -19.22 -1.60 2.27
C ALA A 338 -19.40 -0.10 1.98
N LEU A 339 -18.56 0.74 2.59
CA LEU A 339 -18.70 2.20 2.59
C LEU A 339 -17.38 2.86 2.18
N ALA A 340 -17.38 3.57 1.06
CA ALA A 340 -16.27 4.42 0.61
C ALA A 340 -16.77 5.84 0.33
N GLY A 341 -16.66 6.72 1.32
CA GLY A 341 -17.21 8.08 1.23
C GLY A 341 -18.74 8.05 1.06
N ARG A 342 -19.23 8.47 -0.12
CA ARG A 342 -20.67 8.43 -0.46
C ARG A 342 -21.11 7.14 -1.14
N LEU A 343 -20.17 6.28 -1.55
CA LEU A 343 -20.48 5.04 -2.23
C LEU A 343 -20.82 3.96 -1.21
N VAL A 344 -21.89 3.21 -1.47
CA VAL A 344 -22.38 2.14 -0.59
C VAL A 344 -22.65 0.90 -1.42
N ALA A 345 -22.26 -0.26 -0.91
CA ALA A 345 -22.77 -1.55 -1.37
C ALA A 345 -23.36 -2.32 -0.21
N SER A 346 -24.36 -3.15 -0.46
CA SER A 346 -24.87 -4.09 0.53
C SER A 346 -25.23 -5.44 -0.09
N ALA A 347 -25.04 -6.51 0.67
CA ALA A 347 -25.42 -7.86 0.27
C ALA A 347 -25.88 -8.67 1.48
N LEU A 348 -26.82 -9.60 1.26
CA LEU A 348 -27.11 -10.67 2.21
C LEU A 348 -26.31 -11.90 1.81
N VAL A 349 -25.62 -12.49 2.78
CA VAL A 349 -24.74 -13.63 2.54
C VAL A 349 -25.05 -14.71 3.56
N ARG A 350 -25.27 -15.92 3.06
CA ARG A 350 -25.38 -17.10 3.92
C ARG A 350 -23.97 -17.59 4.27
N VAL A 351 -23.67 -17.65 5.55
CA VAL A 351 -22.44 -18.19 6.13
C VAL A 351 -22.70 -19.62 6.57
N GLU A 352 -21.85 -20.55 6.16
CA GLU A 352 -21.92 -21.96 6.54
C GLU A 352 -20.72 -22.32 7.42
N ALA A 353 -20.94 -23.17 8.42
CA ALA A 353 -19.88 -23.63 9.32
C ALA A 353 -18.71 -24.25 8.54
N GLY A 354 -17.48 -23.92 8.90
CA GLY A 354 -16.30 -24.53 8.28
C GLY A 354 -16.00 -24.05 6.85
N ARG A 355 -16.82 -23.16 6.25
CA ARG A 355 -16.69 -22.75 4.85
C ARG A 355 -16.23 -21.31 4.68
N LEU A 356 -15.38 -21.08 3.69
CA LEU A 356 -14.99 -19.75 3.23
C LEU A 356 -15.89 -19.29 2.07
N GLU A 357 -16.75 -18.33 2.36
CA GLU A 357 -17.58 -17.65 1.36
C GLU A 357 -16.85 -16.40 0.84
N LYS A 358 -16.70 -16.30 -0.48
CA LYS A 358 -16.06 -15.15 -1.13
C LYS A 358 -17.12 -14.22 -1.73
N ARG A 359 -17.05 -12.94 -1.39
CA ARG A 359 -17.98 -11.91 -1.86
C ARG A 359 -17.23 -10.68 -2.33
N ARG A 360 -17.51 -10.30 -3.57
CA ARG A 360 -17.03 -9.05 -4.14
C ARG A 360 -18.18 -8.06 -4.19
N LEU A 361 -18.03 -6.92 -3.53
CA LEU A 361 -19.00 -5.84 -3.51
C LEU A 361 -18.57 -4.75 -4.49
N VAL A 362 -19.48 -4.34 -5.36
CA VAL A 362 -19.31 -3.20 -6.28
C VAL A 362 -20.03 -2.02 -5.65
N LEU A 363 -19.32 -0.93 -5.39
CA LEU A 363 -19.89 0.22 -4.73
C LEU A 363 -20.60 1.09 -5.76
N SER A 364 -21.81 1.55 -5.42
CA SER A 364 -22.54 2.52 -6.23
C SER A 364 -22.91 3.72 -5.37
N LEU A 365 -23.21 4.85 -6.01
CA LEU A 365 -23.89 5.92 -5.30
C LEU A 365 -25.24 5.38 -4.83
N PRO A 366 -25.67 5.65 -3.58
CA PRO A 366 -27.02 5.34 -3.17
C PRO A 366 -27.95 6.05 -4.14
N GLU A 367 -28.82 5.29 -4.82
CA GLU A 367 -29.80 5.86 -5.73
C GLU A 367 -30.58 6.90 -4.93
N GLN A 368 -30.45 8.18 -5.32
CA GLN A 368 -31.16 9.29 -4.70
C GLN A 368 -32.63 9.16 -5.09
N GLY A 369 -33.39 8.27 -4.46
CA GLY A 369 -34.71 7.95 -5.01
C GLY A 369 -35.71 7.21 -4.13
N GLU A 370 -35.31 6.29 -3.27
CA GLU A 370 -36.30 5.49 -2.54
C GLU A 370 -36.30 5.82 -1.05
N ARG A 371 -37.15 6.78 -0.67
CA ARG A 371 -37.79 6.77 0.65
C ARG A 371 -38.56 5.45 0.74
N THR A 372 -37.97 4.44 1.38
CA THR A 372 -38.69 3.23 1.77
C THR A 372 -39.69 3.60 2.86
N GLU A 373 -40.91 3.97 2.47
CA GLU A 373 -42.07 3.67 3.31
C GLU A 373 -42.28 2.14 3.28
N PRO A 374 -42.62 1.52 4.42
CA PRO A 374 -42.89 0.09 4.47
C PRO A 374 -44.27 -0.17 3.85
N SER A 375 -44.32 -0.36 2.53
CA SER A 375 -45.53 -0.87 1.86
C SER A 375 -45.21 -2.23 1.25
N GLY A 376 -45.82 -3.27 1.81
CA GLY A 376 -45.79 -4.60 1.23
C GLY A 376 -46.81 -4.68 0.12
N VAL A 377 -46.39 -4.93 -1.12
CA VAL A 377 -47.12 -5.71 -2.11
C VAL A 377 -46.09 -6.33 -3.06
N ALA A 378 -46.20 -7.64 -3.25
CA ALA A 378 -45.40 -8.42 -4.18
C ALA A 378 -45.67 -7.99 -5.64
N GLY A 379 -44.62 -7.53 -6.33
CA GLY A 379 -44.62 -7.28 -7.76
C GLY A 379 -43.26 -7.67 -8.36
N SER A 380 -43.21 -8.86 -8.97
CA SER A 380 -42.01 -9.41 -9.60
C SER A 380 -41.69 -8.69 -10.91
N HIS A 381 -40.79 -7.70 -10.88
CA HIS A 381 -40.11 -7.21 -12.08
C HIS A 381 -38.60 -7.42 -11.89
N SER A 382 -38.06 -8.39 -12.63
CA SER A 382 -36.61 -8.59 -12.71
C SER A 382 -35.98 -7.36 -13.38
N PRO A 383 -35.02 -6.68 -12.74
CA PRO A 383 -34.32 -5.59 -13.38
C PRO A 383 -33.53 -6.15 -14.56
N ARG A 384 -33.74 -5.56 -15.74
CA ARG A 384 -32.90 -5.78 -16.92
C ARG A 384 -31.48 -5.35 -16.57
N VAL A 385 -30.61 -6.33 -16.36
CA VAL A 385 -29.16 -6.12 -16.22
C VAL A 385 -28.68 -5.45 -17.51
N THR A 386 -28.40 -4.15 -17.45
CA THR A 386 -27.57 -3.51 -18.48
C THR A 386 -26.22 -4.23 -18.47
N PRO A 387 -25.68 -4.63 -19.63
CA PRO A 387 -24.40 -5.34 -19.66
C PRO A 387 -23.35 -4.44 -19.02
N ALA A 388 -22.81 -4.89 -17.87
CA ALA A 388 -21.79 -4.19 -17.12
C ALA A 388 -20.68 -3.72 -18.08
N GLU A 389 -20.51 -2.41 -18.15
CA GLU A 389 -19.55 -1.68 -18.97
C GLU A 389 -18.20 -2.41 -18.96
N ASP A 390 -17.84 -3.02 -20.11
CA ASP A 390 -16.56 -3.58 -20.64
C ASP A 390 -15.42 -4.08 -19.71
N GLY A 391 -15.55 -4.03 -18.40
CA GLY A 391 -14.56 -4.28 -17.36
C GLY A 391 -13.46 -3.23 -17.27
N PHE A 392 -13.51 -2.15 -18.07
CA PHE A 392 -12.45 -1.14 -18.14
C PHE A 392 -12.68 -0.05 -17.09
N THR A 393 -11.83 -0.03 -16.06
CA THR A 393 -11.68 1.15 -15.21
C THR A 393 -10.20 1.53 -15.12
N PRO A 394 -9.85 2.81 -15.25
CA PRO A 394 -8.47 3.25 -15.20
C PRO A 394 -7.73 2.79 -13.94
N SER A 395 -8.38 2.86 -12.78
CA SER A 395 -7.82 2.38 -11.50
C SER A 395 -7.49 0.89 -11.52
N ARG A 396 -8.36 0.05 -12.12
CA ARG A 396 -8.09 -1.37 -12.27
C ARG A 396 -6.90 -1.63 -13.19
N ILE A 397 -6.79 -0.89 -14.30
CA ILE A 397 -5.65 -1.02 -15.21
C ILE A 397 -4.36 -0.60 -14.50
N ARG A 398 -4.35 0.54 -13.79
CA ARG A 398 -3.18 0.97 -13.01
C ARG A 398 -2.77 -0.07 -11.96
N HIS A 399 -3.73 -0.69 -11.26
CA HIS A 399 -3.47 -1.78 -10.32
C HIS A 399 -2.87 -3.02 -11.02
N LEU A 400 -3.39 -3.42 -12.19
CA LEU A 400 -2.82 -4.51 -12.98
C LEU A 400 -1.39 -4.20 -13.44
N LEU A 401 -1.11 -2.96 -13.86
CA LEU A 401 0.23 -2.52 -14.24
C LEU A 401 1.19 -2.55 -13.04
N ALA A 402 0.77 -2.08 -11.87
CA ALA A 402 1.56 -2.09 -10.64
C ALA A 402 1.92 -3.52 -10.20
N ARG A 403 1.02 -4.49 -10.40
CA ARG A 403 1.25 -5.92 -10.10
C ARG A 403 1.92 -6.69 -11.23
N HIS A 404 2.47 -6.01 -12.24
CA HIS A 404 3.10 -6.61 -13.41
C HIS A 404 2.20 -7.59 -14.20
N MET A 405 0.87 -7.45 -14.10
CA MET A 405 -0.11 -8.28 -14.80
C MET A 405 -0.39 -7.74 -16.21
N PHE A 406 0.67 -7.58 -17.01
CA PHE A 406 0.66 -6.84 -18.27
C PHE A 406 -0.34 -7.39 -19.30
N ASP A 407 -0.42 -8.72 -19.46
CA ASP A 407 -1.33 -9.32 -20.45
C ASP A 407 -2.81 -9.05 -20.14
N LYS A 408 -3.18 -8.99 -18.85
CA LYS A 408 -4.55 -8.68 -18.44
C LYS A 408 -4.86 -7.20 -18.70
N ALA A 409 -3.90 -6.31 -18.41
CA ALA A 409 -4.03 -4.89 -18.70
C ALA A 409 -4.16 -4.65 -20.21
N GLU A 410 -3.29 -5.27 -21.03
CA GLU A 410 -3.30 -5.16 -22.50
C GLU A 410 -4.67 -5.54 -23.07
N ARG A 411 -5.23 -6.71 -22.72
CA ARG A 411 -6.53 -7.14 -23.23
C ARG A 411 -7.68 -6.19 -22.89
N LEU A 412 -7.69 -5.60 -21.69
CA LEU A 412 -8.73 -4.66 -21.28
C LEU A 412 -8.58 -3.31 -22.02
N ILE A 413 -7.34 -2.82 -22.16
CA ILE A 413 -7.04 -1.61 -22.91
C ILE A 413 -7.39 -1.80 -24.39
N GLU A 414 -6.99 -2.90 -25.01
CA GLU A 414 -7.28 -3.20 -26.42
C GLU A 414 -8.78 -3.27 -26.70
N ARG A 415 -9.53 -3.96 -25.84
CA ARG A 415 -11.00 -3.99 -25.95
C ARG A 415 -11.61 -2.60 -25.89
N ARG A 416 -11.11 -1.76 -24.97
CA ARG A 416 -11.57 -0.37 -24.83
C ARG A 416 -11.22 0.48 -26.05
N LEU A 417 -10.00 0.35 -26.56
CA LEU A 417 -9.57 1.08 -27.75
C LEU A 417 -10.22 0.56 -29.04
N ALA A 418 -10.66 -0.69 -29.09
CA ALA A 418 -11.44 -1.22 -30.20
C ALA A 418 -12.84 -0.57 -30.28
N SER A 419 -13.48 -0.33 -29.13
CA SER A 419 -14.79 0.34 -29.09
C SER A 419 -14.69 1.86 -29.10
N ARG A 420 -13.61 2.44 -28.55
CA ARG A 420 -13.36 3.89 -28.48
C ARG A 420 -11.90 4.21 -28.86
N PRO A 421 -11.56 4.27 -30.16
CA PRO A 421 -10.17 4.42 -30.62
C PRO A 421 -9.45 5.71 -30.22
N ALA A 422 -10.22 6.74 -29.82
CA ALA A 422 -9.75 8.05 -29.38
C ALA A 422 -9.94 8.29 -27.87
N ASP A 423 -10.21 7.26 -27.08
CA ASP A 423 -10.28 7.37 -25.61
C ASP A 423 -8.88 7.73 -25.05
N VAL A 424 -8.72 8.99 -24.64
CA VAL A 424 -7.44 9.57 -24.21
C VAL A 424 -6.84 8.80 -23.04
N GLU A 425 -7.66 8.41 -22.06
CA GLU A 425 -7.17 7.72 -20.87
C GLU A 425 -6.73 6.29 -21.20
N ALA A 426 -7.47 5.58 -22.05
CA ALA A 426 -7.05 4.27 -22.53
C ALA A 426 -5.76 4.33 -23.36
N LEU A 427 -5.58 5.38 -24.18
CA LEU A 427 -4.34 5.61 -24.94
C LEU A 427 -3.15 5.91 -24.02
N MET A 428 -3.35 6.70 -22.97
CA MET A 428 -2.32 6.97 -21.95
C MET A 428 -1.88 5.68 -21.23
N LEU A 429 -2.85 4.87 -20.79
CA LEU A 429 -2.59 3.58 -20.14
C LEU A 429 -1.90 2.58 -21.07
N ALA A 430 -2.21 2.58 -22.36
CA ALA A 430 -1.49 1.81 -23.38
C ALA A 430 -0.02 2.27 -23.48
N GLY A 431 0.22 3.58 -23.48
CA GLY A 431 1.55 4.17 -23.42
C GLY A 431 2.35 3.68 -22.21
N ASP A 432 1.74 3.71 -21.03
CA ASP A 432 2.35 3.24 -19.78
C ASP A 432 2.67 1.74 -19.81
N LEU A 433 1.73 0.91 -20.27
CA LEU A 433 1.93 -0.52 -20.46
C LEU A 433 3.16 -0.81 -21.34
N HIS A 434 3.27 -0.14 -22.49
CA HIS A 434 4.39 -0.33 -23.40
C HIS A 434 5.70 0.20 -22.82
N ARG A 435 5.67 1.31 -22.07
CA ARG A 435 6.83 1.84 -21.36
C ARG A 435 7.35 0.85 -20.30
N LEU A 436 6.46 0.29 -19.48
CA LEU A 436 6.79 -0.66 -18.42
C LEU A 436 7.31 -2.00 -18.97
N THR A 437 6.84 -2.40 -20.15
CA THR A 437 7.30 -3.62 -20.85
C THR A 437 8.52 -3.40 -21.75
N GLY A 438 9.17 -2.23 -21.69
CA GLY A 438 10.38 -1.93 -22.45
C GLY A 438 10.14 -1.66 -23.95
N ARG A 439 8.88 -1.63 -24.41
CA ARG A 439 8.47 -1.37 -25.80
C ARG A 439 8.39 0.13 -26.07
N ALA A 440 9.51 0.85 -25.89
CA ALA A 440 9.55 2.32 -25.89
C ALA A 440 9.02 2.98 -27.18
N LYS A 441 9.28 2.40 -28.37
CA LYS A 441 8.76 2.93 -29.64
C LYS A 441 7.22 2.91 -29.69
N LYS A 442 6.61 1.78 -29.30
CA LYS A 442 5.14 1.66 -29.21
C LYS A 442 4.56 2.64 -28.19
N ALA A 443 5.21 2.81 -27.04
CA ALA A 443 4.77 3.78 -26.04
C ALA A 443 4.72 5.22 -26.60
N VAL A 444 5.75 5.63 -27.36
CA VAL A 444 5.78 6.93 -28.06
C VAL A 444 4.62 7.09 -29.04
N GLU A 445 4.27 6.04 -29.79
CA GLU A 445 3.12 6.05 -30.71
C GLU A 445 1.79 6.25 -29.98
N PHE A 446 1.57 5.55 -28.85
CA PHE A 446 0.36 5.68 -28.05
C PHE A 446 0.23 7.05 -27.39
N TYR A 447 1.30 7.60 -26.80
CA TYR A 447 1.28 8.96 -26.28
C TYR A 447 1.05 10.01 -27.37
N ALA A 448 1.59 9.81 -28.58
CA ALA A 448 1.30 10.69 -29.71
C ALA A 448 -0.17 10.64 -30.15
N ARG A 449 -0.81 9.47 -30.06
CA ARG A 449 -2.27 9.34 -30.29
C ARG A 449 -3.07 10.02 -29.19
N ALA A 450 -2.68 9.84 -27.92
CA ALA A 450 -3.32 10.49 -26.78
C ALA A 450 -3.25 12.03 -26.88
N GLU A 451 -2.07 12.59 -27.23
CA GLU A 451 -1.89 14.03 -27.43
C GLU A 451 -2.85 14.59 -28.50
N ARG A 452 -3.01 13.88 -29.62
CA ARG A 452 -3.94 14.29 -30.69
C ARG A 452 -5.40 14.18 -30.27
N ALA A 453 -5.75 13.13 -29.53
CA ALA A 453 -7.12 12.88 -29.08
C ALA A 453 -7.57 13.86 -27.98
N ALA A 454 -6.66 14.31 -27.12
CA ALA A 454 -6.97 15.24 -26.02
C ALA A 454 -7.34 16.65 -26.50
N GLY A 455 -6.89 17.07 -27.69
CA GLY A 455 -7.17 18.40 -28.25
C GLY A 455 -6.38 19.52 -27.58
N SER A 456 -6.63 19.79 -26.30
CA SER A 456 -5.95 20.80 -25.48
C SER A 456 -6.12 20.51 -23.98
N GLY A 457 -5.25 21.04 -23.12
CA GLY A 457 -5.37 20.94 -21.67
C GLY A 457 -4.34 20.01 -21.04
N ILE A 458 -4.61 19.61 -19.79
CA ILE A 458 -3.67 18.88 -18.92
C ILE A 458 -3.31 17.52 -19.53
N GLU A 459 -4.27 16.81 -20.11
CA GLU A 459 -4.05 15.50 -20.70
C GLU A 459 -3.17 15.58 -21.95
N GLN A 460 -3.32 16.64 -22.76
CA GLN A 460 -2.45 16.87 -23.91
C GLN A 460 -1.02 17.19 -23.47
N GLU A 461 -0.87 18.06 -22.48
CA GLU A 461 0.42 18.43 -21.88
C GLU A 461 1.14 17.18 -21.34
N ALA A 462 0.44 16.37 -20.54
CA ALA A 462 0.96 15.14 -19.96
C ALA A 462 1.37 14.11 -21.03
N ALA A 463 0.54 13.87 -22.05
CA ALA A 463 0.84 12.92 -23.12
C ALA A 463 2.10 13.33 -23.91
N ALA A 464 2.19 14.60 -24.28
CA ALA A 464 3.32 15.13 -25.03
C ALA A 464 4.61 15.10 -24.20
N TYR A 465 4.54 15.43 -22.90
CA TYR A 465 5.68 15.38 -22.00
C TYR A 465 6.21 13.95 -21.84
N GLN A 466 5.32 12.98 -21.54
CA GLN A 466 5.72 11.56 -21.43
C GLN A 466 6.36 11.04 -22.72
N ARG A 467 5.84 11.45 -23.89
CA ARG A 467 6.44 11.13 -25.18
C ARG A 467 7.87 11.69 -25.31
N ALA A 468 8.08 12.95 -24.96
CA ALA A 468 9.39 13.60 -25.04
C ALA A 468 10.41 12.94 -24.11
N VAL A 469 10.01 12.62 -22.87
CA VAL A 469 10.88 11.92 -21.90
C VAL A 469 11.33 10.56 -22.43
N LEU A 470 10.43 9.79 -23.06
CA LEU A 470 10.78 8.50 -23.67
C LEU A 470 11.77 8.66 -24.84
N LEU A 471 11.54 9.65 -25.71
CA LEU A 471 12.45 9.95 -26.82
C LEU A 471 13.85 10.27 -26.29
N LEU A 472 13.97 11.13 -25.28
CA LEU A 472 15.24 11.53 -24.70
C LEU A 472 15.97 10.40 -23.97
N ARG A 473 15.26 9.67 -23.10
CA ARG A 473 15.88 8.76 -22.11
C ARG A 473 15.97 7.32 -22.58
N LYS A 474 15.02 6.84 -23.40
CA LYS A 474 14.97 5.45 -23.85
C LYS A 474 15.39 5.28 -25.31
N LEU A 475 15.12 6.26 -26.16
CA LEU A 475 15.44 6.18 -27.59
C LEU A 475 16.67 7.01 -27.97
N GLY A 476 17.16 7.88 -27.09
CA GLY A 476 18.32 8.74 -27.34
C GLY A 476 18.07 9.84 -28.37
N ASP A 477 16.82 10.04 -28.81
CA ASP A 477 16.45 11.06 -29.79
C ASP A 477 16.17 12.41 -29.10
N ALA A 478 17.26 13.04 -28.64
CA ALA A 478 17.20 14.33 -27.96
C ALA A 478 16.67 15.45 -28.87
N ARG A 479 16.86 15.36 -30.18
CA ARG A 479 16.40 16.39 -31.14
C ARG A 479 14.89 16.38 -31.27
N SER A 480 14.27 15.21 -31.44
CA SER A 480 12.81 15.10 -31.48
C SER A 480 12.17 15.46 -30.14
N ALA A 481 12.79 15.05 -29.02
CA ALA A 481 12.34 15.43 -27.68
C ALA A 481 12.33 16.96 -27.49
N LEU A 482 13.43 17.64 -27.83
CA LEU A 482 13.55 19.10 -27.73
C LEU A 482 12.45 19.82 -28.52
N LYS A 483 12.18 19.38 -29.77
CA LYS A 483 11.12 19.97 -30.60
C LYS A 483 9.74 19.89 -29.93
N ILE A 484 9.43 18.74 -29.32
CA ILE A 484 8.14 18.54 -28.61
C ILE A 484 8.07 19.45 -27.38
N LEU A 485 9.12 19.51 -26.59
CA LEU A 485 9.18 20.29 -25.35
C LEU A 485 9.10 21.80 -25.61
N GLN A 486 9.77 22.30 -26.66
CA GLN A 486 9.62 23.70 -27.06
C GLN A 486 8.18 24.03 -27.47
N GLY A 487 7.53 23.11 -28.19
CA GLY A 487 6.10 23.22 -28.51
C GLY A 487 5.19 23.18 -27.27
N LEU A 488 5.58 22.48 -26.20
CA LEU A 488 4.88 22.50 -24.93
C LEU A 488 5.10 23.81 -24.17
N ARG A 489 6.35 24.28 -24.03
CA ARG A 489 6.69 25.56 -23.39
C ARG A 489 5.92 26.73 -24.01
N GLY A 490 5.72 26.72 -25.34
CA GLY A 490 4.93 27.73 -26.03
C GLY A 490 3.41 27.61 -25.83
N ARG A 491 2.85 26.39 -25.84
CA ARG A 491 1.40 26.16 -25.67
C ARG A 491 0.93 26.28 -24.22
N TYR A 492 1.76 25.84 -23.29
CA TYR A 492 1.46 25.73 -21.86
C TYR A 492 2.55 26.43 -21.04
N PRO A 493 2.75 27.76 -21.19
CA PRO A 493 3.81 28.45 -20.46
C PRO A 493 3.65 28.26 -18.95
N ALA A 494 2.44 28.35 -18.41
CA ALA A 494 2.14 28.11 -17.00
C ALA A 494 1.43 26.76 -16.78
N GLY A 495 1.74 25.76 -17.61
CA GLY A 495 1.19 24.41 -17.48
C GLY A 495 1.64 23.69 -16.21
N MET A 496 0.95 22.60 -15.88
CA MET A 496 1.25 21.82 -14.67
C MET A 496 2.66 21.21 -14.72
N LEU A 497 3.22 21.03 -15.93
CA LEU A 497 4.53 20.46 -16.18
C LEU A 497 5.52 21.51 -16.70
N ALA A 498 5.28 22.80 -16.45
CA ALA A 498 6.14 23.88 -16.96
C ALA A 498 7.56 23.80 -16.40
N ASP A 499 7.71 23.53 -15.09
CA ASP A 499 8.99 23.32 -14.41
C ASP A 499 9.72 22.13 -15.05
N GLU A 500 9.09 20.95 -15.08
CA GLU A 500 9.69 19.74 -15.63
C GLU A 500 10.04 19.85 -17.11
N THR A 501 9.20 20.56 -17.89
CA THR A 501 9.45 20.84 -19.30
C THR A 501 10.70 21.70 -19.48
N ALA A 502 10.84 22.77 -18.70
CA ALA A 502 12.00 23.66 -18.76
C ALA A 502 13.29 22.92 -18.40
N TRP A 503 13.29 22.12 -17.33
CA TRP A 503 14.42 21.25 -17.00
C TRP A 503 14.78 20.27 -18.12
N THR A 504 13.77 19.58 -18.67
CA THR A 504 14.01 18.56 -19.71
C THR A 504 14.55 19.17 -21.02
N ILE A 505 14.23 20.43 -21.31
CA ILE A 505 14.82 21.19 -22.42
C ILE A 505 16.34 21.34 -22.22
N ILE A 506 16.78 21.71 -21.01
CA ILE A 506 18.21 21.81 -20.65
C ILE A 506 18.89 20.44 -20.85
N GLU A 507 18.28 19.35 -20.36
CA GLU A 507 18.80 17.99 -20.56
C GLU A 507 18.97 17.65 -22.06
N CYS A 508 18.00 18.03 -22.90
CA CYS A 508 18.08 17.82 -24.35
C CYS A 508 19.24 18.60 -24.98
N ARG A 509 19.41 19.88 -24.65
CA ARG A 509 20.48 20.74 -25.19
C ARG A 509 21.86 20.23 -24.77
N LEU A 510 22.01 19.79 -23.53
CA LEU A 510 23.24 19.14 -23.04
C LEU A 510 23.57 17.88 -23.86
N LYS A 511 22.60 16.99 -24.10
CA LYS A 511 22.81 15.80 -24.93
C LYS A 511 23.17 16.13 -26.39
N LEU A 512 22.65 17.23 -26.91
CA LEU A 512 22.95 17.73 -28.25
C LEU A 512 24.26 18.54 -28.31
N LYS A 513 24.98 18.70 -27.19
CA LYS A 513 26.18 19.53 -27.05
C LYS A 513 25.96 20.99 -27.43
N GLN A 514 24.76 21.50 -27.19
CA GLN A 514 24.37 22.90 -27.40
C GLN A 514 24.55 23.67 -26.09
N TYR A 515 25.79 23.82 -25.63
CA TYR A 515 26.09 24.31 -24.28
C TYR A 515 25.66 25.75 -24.04
N ASP A 516 25.91 26.66 -24.99
CA ASP A 516 25.50 28.07 -24.87
C ASP A 516 23.99 28.20 -24.67
N ALA A 517 23.24 27.47 -25.48
CA ALA A 517 21.79 27.41 -25.42
C ALA A 517 21.32 26.75 -24.10
N ALA A 518 22.03 25.74 -23.58
CA ALA A 518 21.71 25.14 -22.28
C ALA A 518 21.94 26.13 -21.12
N VAL A 519 22.99 26.97 -21.19
CA VAL A 519 23.26 28.04 -20.21
C VAL A 519 22.13 29.07 -20.20
N GLU A 520 21.65 29.49 -21.36
CA GLU A 520 20.52 30.43 -21.48
C GLU A 520 19.25 29.87 -20.85
N ASP A 521 18.85 28.65 -21.21
CA ASP A 521 17.65 28.02 -20.63
C ASP A 521 17.81 27.76 -19.12
N ALA A 522 19.01 27.48 -18.63
CA ALA A 522 19.29 27.30 -17.21
C ALA A 522 19.10 28.60 -16.41
N ARG A 523 19.53 29.73 -16.96
CA ARG A 523 19.29 31.05 -16.36
C ARG A 523 17.80 31.40 -16.35
N GLU A 524 17.12 31.19 -17.48
CA GLU A 524 15.65 31.39 -17.59
C GLU A 524 14.91 30.52 -16.56
N TYR A 525 15.31 29.25 -16.41
CA TYR A 525 14.73 28.34 -15.43
C TYR A 525 14.85 28.90 -14.01
N LEU A 526 16.04 29.36 -13.59
CA LEU A 526 16.28 29.85 -12.23
C LEU A 526 15.55 31.16 -11.92
N GLU A 527 15.37 32.01 -12.93
CA GLU A 527 14.56 33.22 -12.81
C GLU A 527 13.08 32.88 -12.65
N ARG A 528 12.59 31.92 -13.43
CA ARG A 528 11.17 31.58 -13.50
C ARG A 528 10.70 30.66 -12.37
N PHE A 529 11.54 29.74 -11.95
CA PHE A 529 11.26 28.71 -10.95
C PHE A 529 12.32 28.76 -9.85
N PRO A 530 12.43 29.86 -9.08
CA PRO A 530 13.46 29.99 -8.05
C PRO A 530 13.38 28.89 -6.98
N GLU A 531 12.17 28.37 -6.73
CA GLU A 531 11.88 27.28 -5.80
C GLU A 531 11.47 25.97 -6.51
N GLY A 532 11.78 25.86 -7.81
CA GLY A 532 11.47 24.68 -8.62
C GLY A 532 12.13 23.41 -8.12
N ALA A 533 11.54 22.25 -8.42
CA ALA A 533 12.00 20.95 -7.96
C ALA A 533 13.37 20.53 -8.54
N LYS A 534 13.92 21.31 -9.49
CA LYS A 534 15.21 21.10 -10.15
C LYS A 534 16.18 22.27 -9.97
N THR A 535 15.87 23.26 -9.13
CA THR A 535 16.71 24.46 -8.94
C THR A 535 18.15 24.13 -8.54
N ALA A 536 18.34 23.19 -7.60
CA ALA A 536 19.68 22.81 -7.14
C ALA A 536 20.50 22.16 -8.26
N GLU A 537 19.89 21.25 -9.02
CA GLU A 537 20.50 20.59 -10.16
C GLU A 537 20.82 21.58 -11.28
N VAL A 538 19.93 22.54 -11.57
CA VAL A 538 20.14 23.58 -12.60
C VAL A 538 21.30 24.50 -12.22
N LYS A 539 21.41 24.93 -10.96
CA LYS A 539 22.56 25.71 -10.47
C LYS A 539 23.88 24.96 -10.68
N SER A 540 23.92 23.68 -10.30
CA SER A 540 25.11 22.84 -10.49
C SER A 540 25.49 22.67 -11.96
N VAL A 541 24.51 22.46 -12.85
CA VAL A 541 24.75 22.42 -14.30
C VAL A 541 25.31 23.74 -14.81
N LEU A 542 24.75 24.87 -14.38
CA LEU A 542 25.17 26.20 -14.81
C LEU A 542 26.60 26.53 -14.39
N GLU A 543 26.96 26.24 -13.13
CA GLU A 543 28.32 26.40 -12.60
C GLU A 543 29.33 25.56 -13.41
N LYS A 544 28.98 24.30 -13.70
CA LYS A 544 29.84 23.40 -14.47
C LYS A 544 30.09 23.92 -15.90
N LEU A 545 29.04 24.36 -16.59
CA LEU A 545 29.16 24.88 -17.96
C LEU A 545 29.98 26.17 -18.02
N GLN A 546 29.88 27.02 -16.99
CA GLN A 546 30.66 28.26 -16.91
C GLN A 546 32.14 27.98 -16.68
N GLY A 547 32.48 27.06 -15.76
CA GLY A 547 33.88 26.68 -15.51
C GLY A 547 34.57 26.06 -16.74
N GLU A 548 33.86 25.27 -17.55
CA GLU A 548 34.40 24.70 -18.80
C GLU A 548 34.67 25.80 -19.86
N SER A 549 33.87 26.88 -19.87
CA SER A 549 34.05 27.98 -20.83
C SER A 549 35.24 28.89 -20.51
N GLU A 550 35.60 29.02 -19.24
CA GLU A 550 36.76 29.80 -18.78
C GLU A 550 38.07 29.07 -19.04
N GLY A 551 38.09 27.74 -18.91
CA GLY A 551 39.30 26.93 -19.16
C GLY A 551 39.66 26.71 -20.64
N SER A 552 38.77 27.05 -21.57
CA SER A 552 39.01 26.91 -23.02
C SER A 552 39.40 28.23 -23.70
N ARG A 553 39.46 29.34 -22.97
CA ARG A 553 40.00 30.63 -23.43
C ARG A 553 41.45 30.75 -23.00
#